data_AF-A0A945Z9P3-F1
#
_entry.id   AF-A0A945Z9P3-F1
#
_cell.length_a   1.000
_cell.length_b   1.000
_cell.length_c   1.000
_cell.angle_alpha   90.00
_cell.angle_beta   90.00
_cell.angle_gamma   90.00
#
_symmetry.space_group_name_H-M   'P 1'
#
loop_
_entity.id
_entity.type
_entity.pdbx_description
1 polymer ?
#
loop_
_entity_poly.entity_id
_entity_poly.type
_entity_poly.pdbx_seq_one_letter_code
_entity_poly.pdbx_strand_id
1 'polypeptide(L)'
;MLIFFCHDSIPNLQYAIKWGSAFYGTKELGWLIEVAAYAVSANIVFLNGAAFDPKPSMGSGDQTRYIKIKSIEEIKEPVIIDYIGQAGQFNGWK
;
A
#
# COMPACT_ATOMS: atom_id res chain seq x y z
N MET A 1 10.76 -0.38 -9.78
CA MET A 1 10.94 -1.65 -9.05
C MET A 1 9.73 -2.00 -8.18
N LEU A 2 9.20 -1.07 -7.36
CA LEU A 2 7.98 -1.28 -6.54
C LEU A 2 6.72 -1.63 -7.37
N ILE A 3 6.58 -1.01 -8.55
CA ILE A 3 5.48 -1.24 -9.50
C ILE A 3 5.42 -2.70 -9.99
N PHE A 4 6.58 -3.29 -10.34
CA PHE A 4 6.62 -4.69 -10.83
C PHE A 4 6.18 -5.67 -9.73
N PHE A 5 6.65 -5.44 -8.50
CA PHE A 5 6.32 -6.29 -7.38
C PHE A 5 4.81 -6.29 -7.04
N CYS A 6 4.19 -5.11 -7.06
CA CYS A 6 2.77 -5.00 -6.81
C CYS A 6 1.93 -5.58 -7.96
N HIS A 7 2.43 -5.52 -9.21
CA HIS A 7 1.73 -6.09 -10.36
C HIS A 7 1.64 -7.62 -10.30
N ASP A 8 2.70 -8.28 -9.82
CA ASP A 8 2.70 -9.73 -9.61
C ASP A 8 1.74 -10.16 -8.49
N SER A 9 1.54 -9.29 -7.50
CA SER A 9 0.67 -9.57 -6.34
C SER A 9 -0.79 -9.18 -6.55
N ILE A 10 -1.05 -8.13 -7.34
CA ILE A 10 -2.38 -7.57 -7.60
C ILE A 10 -2.56 -7.42 -9.12
N PRO A 11 -3.31 -8.32 -9.76
CA PRO A 11 -3.57 -8.25 -11.20
C PRO A 11 -4.23 -6.93 -11.60
N ASN A 12 -3.88 -6.41 -12.78
CA ASN A 12 -4.43 -5.18 -13.36
C ASN A 12 -4.22 -3.91 -12.52
N LEU A 13 -3.19 -3.88 -11.66
CA LEU A 13 -2.86 -2.71 -10.87
C LEU A 13 -2.52 -1.51 -11.77
N GLN A 14 -3.16 -0.38 -11.47
CA GLN A 14 -2.91 0.92 -12.06
C GLN A 14 -2.36 1.87 -11.01
N TYR A 15 -1.75 2.98 -11.45
CA TYR A 15 -1.29 4.02 -10.55
C TYR A 15 -1.62 5.42 -11.06
N ALA A 16 -1.74 6.37 -10.13
CA ALA A 16 -1.87 7.80 -10.41
C ALA A 16 -1.15 8.62 -9.34
N ILE A 17 -0.77 9.85 -9.68
CA ILE A 17 -0.22 10.81 -8.70
C ILE A 17 -1.32 11.78 -8.29
N LYS A 18 -1.59 11.90 -6.99
CA LYS A 18 -2.54 12.85 -6.42
C LYS A 18 -1.88 13.55 -5.24
N TRP A 19 -1.93 14.89 -5.23
CA TRP A 19 -1.40 15.72 -4.13
C TRP A 19 0.05 15.41 -3.72
N GLY A 20 0.87 14.94 -4.68
CA GLY A 20 2.27 14.57 -4.43
C GLY A 20 2.49 13.14 -3.94
N SER A 21 1.43 12.38 -3.64
CA SER A 21 1.50 10.96 -3.31
C SER A 21 1.20 10.07 -4.52
N ALA A 22 1.82 8.90 -4.58
CA ALA A 22 1.49 7.87 -5.57
C ALA A 22 0.38 6.96 -5.03
N PHE A 23 -0.69 6.81 -5.78
CA PHE A 23 -1.80 5.92 -5.45
C PHE A 23 -1.79 4.72 -6.39
N TYR A 24 -2.00 3.53 -5.85
CA TYR A 24 -2.09 2.27 -6.56
C TYR A 24 -3.44 1.63 -6.31
N GLY A 25 -4.07 1.09 -7.35
CA GLY A 25 -5.41 0.52 -7.26
C GLY A 25 -5.84 -0.21 -8.52
N THR A 26 -7.04 -0.76 -8.49
CA THR A 26 -7.68 -1.40 -9.67
C THR A 26 -9.02 -0.75 -9.95
N LYS A 27 -9.56 -0.98 -11.15
CA LYS A 27 -10.88 -0.46 -11.51
C LYS A 27 -11.99 -1.08 -10.65
N GLU A 28 -11.80 -2.34 -10.26
CA GLU A 28 -12.76 -3.14 -9.51
C GLU A 28 -12.73 -2.81 -8.01
N LEU A 29 -11.53 -2.70 -7.44
CA LEU A 29 -11.33 -2.55 -6.00
C LEU A 29 -11.17 -1.09 -5.55
N GLY A 30 -10.89 -0.16 -6.46
CA GLY A 30 -10.57 1.23 -6.12
C GLY A 30 -9.10 1.39 -5.71
N TRP A 31 -8.80 2.48 -4.99
CA TRP A 31 -7.46 2.78 -4.48
C TRP A 31 -7.13 1.93 -3.26
N LEU A 32 -6.03 1.19 -3.34
CA LEU A 32 -5.62 0.21 -2.34
C LEU A 32 -4.47 0.72 -1.48
N ILE A 33 -3.46 1.30 -2.15
CA ILE A 33 -2.20 1.72 -1.53
C ILE A 33 -1.92 3.16 -1.90
N GLU A 34 -1.50 3.97 -0.93
CA GLU A 34 -0.88 5.28 -1.13
C GLU A 34 0.58 5.21 -0.68
N VAL A 35 1.48 5.82 -1.45
CA VAL A 35 2.89 6.01 -1.08
C VAL A 35 3.13 7.52 -0.95
N ALA A 36 3.31 7.96 0.29
CA ALA A 36 3.57 9.34 0.64
C ALA A 36 5.06 9.52 1.01
N ALA A 37 5.76 10.34 0.24
CA ALA A 37 7.18 10.62 0.46
C ALA A 37 7.40 11.74 1.48
N TYR A 38 8.38 11.54 2.35
CA TYR A 38 8.87 12.51 3.33
C TYR A 38 10.38 12.70 3.15
N ALA A 39 10.96 13.68 3.86
CA ALA A 39 12.36 14.07 3.69
C ALA A 39 13.39 12.92 3.78
N VAL A 40 13.14 11.93 4.64
CA VAL A 40 14.06 10.80 4.90
C VAL A 40 13.34 9.44 4.99
N SER A 41 12.09 9.38 4.56
CA SER A 41 11.26 8.17 4.66
C SER A 41 10.10 8.22 3.69
N ALA A 42 9.47 7.09 3.43
CA ALA A 42 8.15 7.03 2.82
C ALA A 42 7.19 6.27 3.73
N ASN A 43 5.92 6.66 3.71
CA ASN A 43 4.85 5.82 4.26
C ASN A 43 4.21 5.03 3.11
N ILE A 44 4.12 3.72 3.27
CA ILE A 44 3.23 2.87 2.46
C ILE A 44 1.95 2.72 3.26
N VAL A 45 0.90 3.34 2.77
CA VAL A 45 -0.41 3.45 3.41
C VAL A 45 -1.37 2.47 2.74
N PHE A 46 -1.89 1.54 3.51
CA PHE A 46 -2.93 0.59 3.10
C PHE A 46 -4.29 1.17 3.47
N LEU A 47 -5.07 1.58 2.47
CA LEU A 47 -6.28 2.37 2.66
C LEU A 47 -7.39 1.59 3.40
N ASN A 48 -7.35 0.26 3.34
CA ASN A 48 -8.18 -0.65 4.13
C ASN A 48 -7.35 -1.64 4.98
N GLY A 49 -6.18 -1.21 5.45
CA GLY A 49 -5.23 -2.07 6.15
C GLY A 49 -5.71 -2.61 7.51
N ALA A 50 -6.78 -2.08 8.09
CA ALA A 50 -7.37 -2.62 9.32
C ALA A 50 -8.06 -3.99 9.12
N ALA A 51 -8.39 -4.35 7.87
CA ALA A 51 -8.97 -5.64 7.52
C ALA A 51 -7.93 -6.77 7.38
N PHE A 52 -6.63 -6.43 7.44
CA PHE A 52 -5.55 -7.39 7.24
C PHE A 52 -5.38 -8.29 8.48
N ASP A 53 -4.86 -9.50 8.25
CA ASP A 53 -4.48 -10.44 9.30
C ASP A 53 -3.09 -11.04 9.02
N PRO A 54 -2.05 -10.68 9.79
CA PRO A 54 -2.06 -9.67 10.85
C PRO A 54 -2.17 -8.25 10.27
N LYS A 55 -2.83 -7.32 10.98
CA LYS A 55 -2.87 -5.92 10.55
C LYS A 55 -1.53 -5.19 10.78
N PRO A 56 -1.13 -4.25 9.91
CA PRO A 56 0.02 -3.39 10.19
C PRO A 56 -0.21 -2.58 11.48
N SER A 57 0.85 -2.37 12.25
CA SER A 57 0.77 -1.82 13.61
C SER A 57 0.48 -0.33 13.65
N MET A 58 0.95 0.43 12.66
CA MET A 58 0.77 1.89 12.60
C MET A 58 -0.51 2.22 11.83
N GLY A 59 -1.24 3.25 12.27
CA GLY A 59 -2.49 3.65 11.63
C GLY A 59 -3.01 4.97 12.13
N SER A 60 -3.91 5.55 11.33
CA SER A 60 -4.68 6.74 11.65
C SER A 60 -6.14 6.42 11.44
N GLY A 61 -7.00 6.71 12.44
CA GLY A 61 -8.42 6.36 12.38
C GLY A 61 -8.70 4.86 12.35
N ASP A 62 -9.91 4.49 11.95
CA ASP A 62 -10.41 3.11 12.12
C ASP A 62 -9.89 2.14 11.05
N GLN A 63 -9.76 2.60 9.79
CA GLN A 63 -9.55 1.71 8.64
C GLN A 63 -8.12 1.69 8.11
N THR A 64 -7.45 2.84 8.09
CA THR A 64 -6.15 2.96 7.40
C THR A 64 -5.02 2.46 8.30
N ARG A 65 -4.13 1.67 7.72
CA ARG A 65 -2.86 1.27 8.35
C ARG A 65 -1.71 1.63 7.44
N TYR A 66 -0.53 1.83 8.00
CA TYR A 66 0.65 2.13 7.21
C TYR A 66 1.90 1.50 7.81
N ILE A 67 2.94 1.47 7.00
CA ILE A 67 4.31 1.18 7.42
C ILE A 67 5.18 2.34 6.98
N LYS A 68 6.23 2.62 7.75
CA LYS A 68 7.23 3.62 7.40
C LYS A 68 8.49 2.88 6.97
N ILE A 69 8.97 3.21 5.78
CA ILE A 69 10.23 2.70 5.23
C ILE A 69 11.24 3.84 5.12
N LYS A 70 12.52 3.55 5.31
CA LYS A 70 13.62 4.52 5.10
C LYS A 70 14.41 4.24 3.84
N SER A 71 14.39 3.00 3.34
CA SER A 71 15.00 2.64 2.06
C SER A 71 14.10 1.77 1.18
N ILE A 72 14.48 1.60 -0.09
CA ILE A 72 13.73 0.79 -1.05
C ILE A 72 13.88 -0.72 -0.76
N GLU A 73 14.97 -1.11 -0.11
CA GLU A 73 15.28 -2.50 0.24
C GLU A 73 14.30 -3.06 1.28
N GLU A 74 13.83 -2.22 2.21
CA GLU A 74 12.85 -2.60 3.23
C GLU A 74 11.57 -3.17 2.61
N ILE A 75 11.14 -2.71 1.42
CA ILE A 75 9.93 -3.23 0.74
C ILE A 75 10.00 -4.74 0.46
N LYS A 76 11.20 -5.31 0.38
CA LYS A 76 11.39 -6.75 0.14
C LYS A 76 11.19 -7.59 1.40
N GLU A 77 10.96 -6.98 2.56
CA GLU A 77 10.65 -7.70 3.77
C GLU A 77 9.36 -8.52 3.59
N PRO A 78 9.35 -9.81 3.97
CA PRO A 78 8.20 -10.69 3.73
C PRO A 78 6.87 -10.16 4.29
N VAL A 79 6.90 -9.43 5.40
CA VAL A 79 5.71 -8.83 6.00
C VAL A 79 5.09 -7.72 5.13
N ILE A 80 5.92 -6.95 4.43
CA ILE A 80 5.46 -5.87 3.54
C ILE A 80 4.88 -6.47 2.27
N ILE A 81 5.54 -7.51 1.75
CA ILE A 81 5.06 -8.31 0.63
C ILE A 81 3.67 -8.88 0.92
N ASP A 82 3.50 -9.48 2.09
CA ASP A 82 2.23 -10.05 2.52
C ASP A 82 1.13 -8.98 2.59
N TYR A 83 1.42 -7.81 3.16
CA TYR A 83 0.47 -6.69 3.20
C TYR A 83 0.07 -6.18 1.81
N ILE A 84 1.00 -6.12 0.85
CA ILE A 84 0.67 -5.77 -0.54
C ILE A 84 -0.27 -6.83 -1.14
N GLY A 85 -0.01 -8.11 -0.90
CA GLY A 85 -0.91 -9.19 -1.33
C GLY A 85 -2.30 -9.09 -0.69
N GLN A 86 -2.38 -8.83 0.61
CA GLN A 86 -3.65 -8.63 1.33
C GLN A 86 -4.42 -7.41 0.82
N ALA A 87 -3.74 -6.33 0.40
CA ALA A 87 -4.39 -5.15 -0.16
C ALA A 87 -5.26 -5.49 -1.39
N GLY A 88 -4.87 -6.48 -2.19
CA GLY A 88 -5.65 -6.96 -3.34
C GLY A 88 -6.88 -7.80 -3.00
N GLN A 89 -7.11 -8.12 -1.72
CA GLN A 89 -8.22 -8.98 -1.28
C GLN A 89 -9.44 -8.19 -0.77
N PHE A 90 -9.28 -6.88 -0.57
CA PHE A 90 -10.30 -6.01 0.01
C PHE A 90 -10.64 -4.85 -0.91
N ASN A 91 -11.88 -4.36 -0.81
CA ASN A 91 -12.25 -3.10 -1.42
C ASN A 91 -11.43 -1.96 -0.78
N GLY A 92 -10.89 -1.11 -1.63
CA GLY A 92 -10.19 0.11 -1.25
C GLY A 92 -11.10 1.34 -1.29
N TRP A 93 -10.45 2.50 -1.33
CA TRP A 93 -11.11 3.79 -1.36
C TRP A 93 -11.59 4.16 -2.78
N LYS A 94 -12.77 4.77 -2.88
CA LYS A 94 -13.40 5.20 -4.14
C LYS A 94 -13.60 6.71 -4.16
#